data_AF-B5YN09-F1
#
_entry.id   AF-B5YN09-F1
#
_cell.length_a   1.000
_cell.length_b   1.000
_cell.length_c   1.000
_cell.angle_alpha   90.00
_cell.angle_beta   90.00
_cell.angle_gamma   90.00
#
_symmetry.space_group_name_H-M   'P 1'
#
loop_
_entity.id
_entity.type
_entity.pdbx_description
1 polymer ?
#
loop_
_entity_poly.entity_id
_entity_poly.type
_entity_poly.pdbx_seq_one_letter_code
_entity_poly.pdbx_strand_id
1 'polypeptide(L)'
;MAKSNINRRGKQSKPTSDDAPANPASPKPAKKKDVNEMTTWEIFTTHPLIYVGKFIIIPYILYLSYYFILLQHPEYLPLNLRPSIIGSSASPRQLLVVASPGSGTVQMASELRNSLHLEVGHESTDAAWHFVRDGTVSWFHGIRFLTQPNTQEGLLKSFTSICNTGSANLGFHPAMYGPSKHKCSYRSKWDDCWQKECYRILIEEWGCGVKDSCEIKFANNIHQVRNPMRTLESLVVKFCVGGLEGSIADKFLTYASALFPQHDFVQDSCIEAAGYFLVMYQEAMIDARARGEISSFYRIEESSACDVAELAGLTSSDTTVYQPNYSKIKRMCDEGNALSPARKVVKQQMNKVNNDQVHLGWKDLRGGMHGSTMKAGDTGLEKRLKKLFHAFGYDESKEVEVVPAAPSAVESGEL
;
A
#
# COMPACT_ATOMS: atom_id res chain seq x y z
N MET A 1 -32.80 -24.15 -4.16
CA MET A 1 -33.62 -23.38 -5.13
C MET A 1 -34.60 -22.52 -4.36
N ALA A 2 -34.33 -21.22 -4.23
CA ALA A 2 -35.24 -20.27 -3.59
C ALA A 2 -35.49 -19.10 -4.56
N LYS A 3 -36.75 -18.93 -4.96
CA LYS A 3 -37.21 -17.85 -5.85
C LYS A 3 -37.51 -16.61 -5.00
N SER A 4 -36.85 -15.50 -5.31
CA SER A 4 -37.18 -14.16 -4.80
C SER A 4 -38.04 -13.44 -5.84
N ASN A 5 -39.34 -13.31 -5.54
CA ASN A 5 -40.29 -12.47 -6.27
C ASN A 5 -40.16 -11.01 -5.79
N ILE A 6 -39.79 -10.09 -6.69
CA ILE A 6 -39.83 -8.65 -6.44
C ILE A 6 -41.18 -8.13 -6.96
N ASN A 7 -42.07 -7.79 -6.02
CA ASN A 7 -43.35 -7.15 -6.29
C ASN A 7 -43.19 -5.63 -6.45
N ARG A 8 -43.75 -5.10 -7.55
CA ARG A 8 -44.02 -3.68 -7.81
C ARG A 8 -44.95 -3.10 -6.74
N ARG A 9 -44.57 -1.96 -6.15
CA ARG A 9 -45.50 -0.97 -5.56
C ARG A 9 -45.44 0.27 -6.46
N GLY A 10 -46.52 0.85 -6.97
CA GLY A 10 -47.88 0.92 -6.44
C GLY A 10 -48.06 2.28 -5.78
N LYS A 11 -48.50 3.28 -6.55
CA LYS A 11 -48.85 4.64 -6.13
C LYS A 11 -49.81 4.61 -4.94
N GLN A 12 -49.51 5.36 -3.88
CA GLN A 12 -50.50 5.77 -2.87
C GLN A 12 -50.58 7.29 -2.83
N SER A 13 -51.77 7.80 -3.11
CA SER A 13 -52.25 9.14 -2.79
C SER A 13 -52.31 9.31 -1.28
N LYS A 14 -51.93 10.50 -0.78
CA LYS A 14 -52.02 10.86 0.64
C LYS A 14 -52.99 12.06 0.82
N PRO A 15 -53.74 12.12 1.93
CA PRO A 15 -54.86 13.03 2.12
C PRO A 15 -54.45 14.41 2.65
N THR A 16 -55.39 15.33 2.50
CA THR A 16 -55.49 16.66 3.11
C THR A 16 -55.52 16.60 4.64
N SER A 17 -54.75 17.46 5.30
CA SER A 17 -55.07 18.03 6.61
C SER A 17 -54.37 19.37 6.78
N ASP A 18 -55.18 20.39 7.07
CA ASP A 18 -54.78 21.71 7.53
C ASP A 18 -54.12 21.64 8.92
N ASP A 19 -53.02 22.38 9.11
CA ASP A 19 -52.75 23.29 10.25
C ASP A 19 -51.24 23.50 10.54
N ALA A 20 -50.80 24.74 10.29
CA ALA A 20 -49.70 25.53 10.89
C ALA A 20 -48.21 25.06 10.76
N PRO A 21 -47.19 25.96 10.85
CA PRO A 21 -47.20 27.40 11.13
C PRO A 21 -46.53 28.27 10.03
N ALA A 22 -46.76 29.58 10.11
CA ALA A 22 -46.14 30.61 9.28
C ALA A 22 -44.60 30.55 9.36
N ASN A 23 -43.96 30.42 8.20
CA ASN A 23 -42.51 30.50 8.02
C ASN A 23 -42.13 31.73 7.21
N PRO A 24 -40.91 32.26 7.43
CA PRO A 24 -40.54 33.64 7.17
C PRO A 24 -40.41 33.94 5.68
N ALA A 25 -40.71 35.20 5.35
CA ALA A 25 -40.52 35.86 4.08
C ALA A 25 -39.56 35.16 3.10
N SER A 26 -40.14 34.56 2.04
CA SER A 26 -39.41 34.23 0.83
C SER A 26 -38.59 35.44 0.35
N PRO A 27 -37.31 35.27 -0.01
CA PRO A 27 -36.54 36.35 -0.58
C PRO A 27 -37.23 36.80 -1.86
N LYS A 28 -37.59 38.08 -1.93
CA LYS A 28 -38.15 38.68 -3.15
C LYS A 28 -37.21 38.34 -4.33
N PRO A 29 -37.73 37.86 -5.47
CA PRO A 29 -36.89 37.63 -6.64
C PRO A 29 -36.20 38.95 -6.98
N ALA A 30 -34.87 38.94 -7.03
CA ALA A 30 -34.10 40.10 -7.43
C ALA A 30 -34.62 40.55 -8.81
N LYS A 31 -35.12 41.79 -8.88
CA LYS A 31 -35.52 42.42 -10.14
C LYS A 31 -34.37 42.25 -11.13
N LYS A 32 -34.59 41.48 -12.21
CA LYS A 32 -33.68 41.47 -13.35
C LYS A 32 -33.63 42.91 -13.87
N LYS A 33 -32.50 43.59 -13.66
CA LYS A 33 -32.24 44.91 -14.27
C LYS A 33 -32.44 44.78 -15.77
N ASP A 34 -33.12 45.75 -16.35
CA ASP A 34 -33.34 45.82 -17.79
C ASP A 34 -31.99 45.98 -18.50
N VAL A 35 -31.80 45.34 -19.65
CA VAL A 35 -30.49 45.28 -20.34
C VAL A 35 -30.00 46.68 -20.73
N ASN A 36 -30.93 47.63 -20.87
CA ASN A 36 -30.66 49.04 -21.17
C ASN A 36 -30.18 49.87 -19.97
N GLU A 37 -30.29 49.36 -18.74
CA GLU A 37 -29.80 50.02 -17.52
C GLU A 37 -28.48 49.41 -16.99
N MET A 38 -28.01 48.33 -17.61
CA MET A 38 -26.73 47.74 -17.27
C MET A 38 -25.60 48.56 -17.88
N THR A 39 -24.67 48.99 -17.04
CA THR A 39 -23.40 49.56 -17.52
C THR A 39 -22.68 48.54 -18.41
N THR A 40 -21.88 49.00 -19.37
CA THR A 40 -21.09 48.14 -20.26
C THR A 40 -20.22 47.14 -19.48
N TRP A 41 -19.80 47.51 -18.27
CA TRP A 41 -19.09 46.66 -17.32
C TRP A 41 -19.97 45.55 -16.69
N GLU A 42 -21.23 45.85 -16.34
CA GLU A 42 -22.20 44.86 -15.87
C GLU A 42 -22.55 43.85 -16.98
N ILE A 43 -22.73 44.31 -18.23
CA ILE A 43 -22.97 43.43 -19.39
C ILE A 43 -21.76 42.52 -19.64
N PHE A 44 -20.55 43.08 -19.58
CA PHE A 44 -19.31 42.34 -19.73
C PHE A 44 -19.16 41.28 -18.61
N THR A 45 -19.34 41.65 -17.35
CA THR A 45 -19.16 40.74 -16.21
C THR A 45 -20.26 39.69 -16.07
N THR A 46 -21.47 39.95 -16.58
CA THR A 46 -22.58 38.96 -16.64
C THR A 46 -22.55 38.10 -17.91
N HIS A 47 -21.67 38.40 -18.87
CA HIS A 47 -21.54 37.59 -20.07
C HIS A 47 -21.17 36.14 -19.69
N PRO A 48 -21.88 35.11 -20.20
CA PRO A 48 -21.66 33.72 -19.81
C PRO A 48 -20.21 33.26 -19.95
N LEU A 49 -19.50 33.72 -20.99
CA LEU A 49 -18.09 33.39 -21.19
C LEU A 49 -17.16 34.00 -20.13
N ILE A 50 -17.46 35.19 -19.63
CA ILE A 50 -16.66 35.86 -18.59
C ILE A 50 -16.97 35.25 -17.23
N TYR A 51 -18.23 34.88 -17.00
CA TYR A 51 -18.61 34.09 -15.84
C TYR A 51 -17.88 32.72 -15.82
N VAL A 52 -17.94 31.96 -16.92
CA VAL A 52 -17.21 30.69 -17.08
C VAL A 52 -15.70 30.91 -16.94
N GLY A 53 -15.16 31.96 -17.56
CA GLY A 53 -13.76 32.34 -17.44
C GLY A 53 -13.35 32.55 -15.99
N LYS A 54 -14.08 33.40 -15.27
CA LYS A 54 -13.77 33.78 -13.88
C LYS A 54 -13.95 32.65 -12.88
N PHE A 55 -15.02 31.86 -13.00
CA PHE A 55 -15.39 30.87 -11.99
C PHE A 55 -14.96 29.44 -12.30
N ILE A 56 -14.59 29.14 -13.55
CA ILE A 56 -14.15 27.80 -13.96
C ILE A 56 -12.71 27.85 -14.49
N ILE A 57 -12.44 28.67 -15.51
CA ILE A 57 -11.15 28.66 -16.20
C ILE A 57 -10.03 29.19 -15.30
N ILE A 58 -10.20 30.34 -14.65
CA ILE A 58 -9.18 30.93 -13.78
C ILE A 58 -8.82 29.99 -12.61
N PRO A 59 -9.77 29.47 -11.82
CA PRO A 59 -9.45 28.50 -10.77
C PRO A 59 -8.76 27.24 -11.30
N TYR A 60 -9.15 26.76 -12.48
CA TYR A 60 -8.52 25.59 -13.10
C TYR A 60 -7.09 25.87 -13.58
N ILE A 61 -6.83 27.03 -14.20
CA ILE A 61 -5.47 27.44 -14.59
C ILE A 61 -4.61 27.67 -13.36
N LEU A 62 -5.13 28.30 -12.31
CA LEU A 62 -4.41 28.48 -11.04
C LEU A 62 -4.11 27.12 -10.39
N TYR A 63 -5.07 26.19 -10.42
CA TYR A 63 -4.86 24.81 -9.99
C TYR A 63 -3.76 24.14 -10.81
N LEU A 64 -3.82 24.15 -12.14
CA LEU A 64 -2.76 23.58 -12.98
C LEU A 64 -1.41 24.26 -12.79
N SER A 65 -1.38 25.57 -12.64
CA SER A 65 -0.16 26.35 -12.39
C SER A 65 0.44 26.02 -11.03
N TYR A 66 -0.41 25.86 -9.99
CA TYR A 66 0.00 25.36 -8.68
C TYR A 66 0.65 23.98 -8.82
N TYR A 67 0.04 23.05 -9.55
CA TYR A 67 0.60 21.72 -9.77
C TYR A 67 1.91 21.78 -10.55
N PHE A 68 1.98 22.57 -11.61
CA PHE A 68 3.19 22.70 -12.42
C PHE A 68 4.33 23.32 -11.62
N ILE A 69 4.10 24.48 -10.98
CA ILE A 69 5.14 25.25 -10.29
C ILE A 69 5.53 24.59 -8.96
N LEU A 70 4.59 24.29 -8.06
CA LEU A 70 4.98 23.75 -6.74
C LEU A 70 5.36 22.28 -6.79
N LEU A 71 4.82 21.52 -7.75
CA LEU A 71 4.94 20.08 -7.74
C LEU A 71 6.00 19.56 -8.71
N GLN A 72 6.03 20.07 -9.93
CA GLN A 72 6.99 19.65 -10.96
C GLN A 72 8.25 20.52 -10.97
N HIS A 73 8.10 21.84 -10.80
CA HIS A 73 9.19 22.80 -10.90
C HIS A 73 9.35 23.73 -9.67
N PRO A 74 9.46 23.16 -8.44
CA PRO A 74 9.61 23.98 -7.24
C PRO A 74 10.83 24.90 -7.27
N GLU A 75 11.82 24.64 -8.12
CA GLU A 75 12.97 25.52 -8.36
C GLU A 75 12.59 26.94 -8.79
N TYR A 76 11.40 27.15 -9.36
CA TYR A 76 10.90 28.49 -9.69
C TYR A 76 10.41 29.28 -8.48
N LEU A 77 10.29 28.64 -7.33
CA LEU A 77 9.91 29.28 -6.07
C LEU A 77 11.09 29.24 -5.10
N PRO A 78 11.27 30.27 -4.26
CA PRO A 78 12.25 30.26 -3.17
C PRO A 78 11.78 29.39 -1.99
N LEU A 79 11.06 28.30 -2.29
CA LEU A 79 10.60 27.31 -1.34
C LEU A 79 11.51 26.10 -1.53
N ASN A 80 12.20 25.70 -0.47
CA ASN A 80 13.10 24.55 -0.44
C ASN A 80 12.32 23.21 -0.60
N LEU A 81 11.62 23.05 -1.72
CA LEU A 81 10.88 21.86 -2.11
C LEU A 81 11.71 21.12 -3.16
N ARG A 82 11.75 19.79 -3.04
CA ARG A 82 12.42 18.95 -4.04
C ARG A 82 11.54 18.86 -5.30
N PRO A 83 12.08 18.92 -6.53
CA PRO A 83 11.31 18.67 -7.74
C PRO A 83 10.83 17.21 -7.82
N SER A 84 9.74 16.96 -8.56
CA SER A 84 9.34 15.59 -8.91
C SER A 84 10.44 14.95 -9.75
N ILE A 85 10.85 13.73 -9.42
CA ILE A 85 11.94 13.04 -10.12
C ILE A 85 11.32 12.30 -11.30
N ILE A 86 11.07 13.03 -12.40
CA ILE A 86 10.68 12.41 -13.67
C ILE A 86 11.95 11.97 -14.39
N GLY A 87 12.32 10.71 -14.19
CA GLY A 87 13.31 10.01 -15.00
C GLY A 87 14.78 10.39 -14.77
N SER A 88 15.63 9.42 -15.09
CA SER A 88 17.10 9.40 -15.05
C SER A 88 17.76 9.12 -13.69
N SER A 89 18.85 8.36 -13.79
CA SER A 89 19.78 7.98 -12.72
C SER A 89 20.48 9.14 -12.02
N ALA A 90 20.36 10.37 -12.55
CA ALA A 90 21.10 11.53 -12.05
C ALA A 90 20.62 12.02 -10.67
N SER A 91 19.41 11.65 -10.25
CA SER A 91 18.87 12.04 -8.94
C SER A 91 18.04 10.91 -8.31
N PRO A 92 18.67 9.88 -7.72
CA PRO A 92 17.93 8.81 -7.06
C PRO A 92 17.02 9.33 -5.94
N ARG A 93 15.89 8.67 -5.72
CA ARG A 93 15.06 8.88 -4.52
C ARG A 93 15.87 8.52 -3.29
N GLN A 94 15.53 9.04 -2.12
CA GLN A 94 16.36 8.78 -0.94
C GLN A 94 16.13 7.37 -0.40
N LEU A 95 14.87 6.91 -0.37
CA LEU A 95 14.49 5.72 0.40
C LEU A 95 13.51 4.81 -0.34
N LEU A 96 13.84 3.53 -0.43
CA LEU A 96 12.87 2.47 -0.66
C LEU A 96 12.84 1.57 0.57
N VAL A 97 11.69 1.48 1.24
CA VAL A 97 11.42 0.48 2.25
C VAL A 97 10.65 -0.67 1.60
N VAL A 98 11.27 -1.83 1.48
CA VAL A 98 10.59 -3.06 1.08
C VAL A 98 10.10 -3.85 2.29
N ALA A 99 8.97 -4.54 2.17
CA ALA A 99 8.41 -5.34 3.26
C ALA A 99 7.47 -6.42 2.72
N SER A 100 7.12 -7.45 3.48
CA SER A 100 6.05 -8.38 3.06
C SER A 100 4.65 -7.77 3.22
N PRO A 101 3.62 -8.25 2.50
CA PRO A 101 2.24 -7.85 2.79
C PRO A 101 1.88 -8.21 4.24
N GLY A 102 1.10 -7.35 4.92
CA GLY A 102 0.70 -7.58 6.32
C GLY A 102 1.77 -7.28 7.37
N SER A 103 2.93 -6.75 6.97
CA SER A 103 4.03 -6.33 7.87
C SER A 103 3.89 -4.91 8.44
N GLY A 104 2.86 -4.16 8.04
CA GLY A 104 2.60 -2.81 8.54
C GLY A 104 3.16 -1.67 7.68
N THR A 105 3.24 -1.85 6.36
CA THR A 105 3.75 -0.83 5.42
C THR A 105 2.95 0.47 5.43
N VAL A 106 1.62 0.40 5.56
CA VAL A 106 0.75 1.59 5.68
C VAL A 106 1.10 2.43 6.91
N GLN A 107 1.33 1.76 8.04
CA GLN A 107 1.66 2.40 9.32
C GLN A 107 2.99 3.12 9.20
N MET A 108 4.03 2.46 8.69
CA MET A 108 5.33 3.08 8.51
C MET A 108 5.29 4.26 7.54
N ALA A 109 4.63 4.11 6.39
CA ALA A 109 4.48 5.22 5.44
C ALA A 109 3.80 6.44 6.09
N SER A 110 2.75 6.20 6.88
CA SER A 110 2.07 7.26 7.62
C SER A 110 2.96 7.86 8.70
N GLU A 111 3.77 7.06 9.39
CA GLU A 111 4.63 7.52 10.48
C GLU A 111 5.76 8.41 9.94
N LEU A 112 6.46 7.98 8.88
CA LEU A 112 7.48 8.78 8.19
C LEU A 112 6.91 10.12 7.70
N ARG A 113 5.70 10.10 7.15
CA ARG A 113 5.01 11.32 6.70
C ARG A 113 4.59 12.23 7.85
N ASN A 114 4.03 11.68 8.92
CA ASN A 114 3.43 12.50 9.97
C ASN A 114 4.47 13.02 10.96
N SER A 115 5.47 12.20 11.29
CA SER A 115 6.45 12.49 12.34
C SER A 115 7.72 13.14 11.82
N LEU A 116 8.12 12.84 10.58
CA LEU A 116 9.30 13.46 9.93
C LEU A 116 8.93 14.41 8.79
N HIS A 117 7.65 14.47 8.41
CA HIS A 117 7.18 15.28 7.28
C HIS A 117 7.96 14.96 5.99
N LEU A 118 8.20 13.67 5.78
CA LEU A 118 8.74 13.13 4.53
C LEU A 118 7.60 12.92 3.52
N GLU A 119 7.88 13.22 2.26
CA GLU A 119 7.01 12.93 1.12
C GLU A 119 7.21 11.48 0.67
N VAL A 120 6.79 10.56 1.54
CA VAL A 120 6.85 9.12 1.34
C VAL A 120 5.48 8.54 0.97
N GLY A 121 5.47 7.67 -0.04
CA GLY A 121 4.28 7.02 -0.57
C GLY A 121 4.13 5.60 -0.03
N HIS A 122 2.89 5.11 0.03
CA HIS A 122 2.59 3.70 0.27
C HIS A 122 2.31 3.02 -1.08
N GLU A 123 3.08 1.99 -1.41
CA GLU A 123 2.99 1.23 -2.68
C GLU A 123 3.14 2.07 -3.97
N SER A 124 3.72 3.27 -3.89
CA SER A 124 3.81 4.20 -5.03
C SER A 124 5.22 4.68 -5.32
N THR A 125 5.54 4.83 -6.60
CA THR A 125 6.88 5.10 -7.13
C THR A 125 6.98 6.49 -7.77
N ASP A 126 6.15 7.45 -7.34
CA ASP A 126 5.62 8.63 -8.06
C ASP A 126 4.40 8.30 -8.87
N ALA A 127 3.32 9.01 -8.60
CA ALA A 127 2.18 9.10 -9.48
C ALA A 127 2.03 10.55 -9.92
N ALA A 128 1.45 10.80 -11.09
CA ALA A 128 1.10 12.16 -11.53
C ALA A 128 0.25 12.95 -10.51
N TRP A 129 -0.37 12.25 -9.54
CA TRP A 129 -1.27 12.79 -8.53
C TRP A 129 -0.81 12.54 -7.08
N HIS A 130 0.29 11.82 -6.85
CA HIS A 130 0.89 11.58 -5.53
C HIS A 130 2.40 11.73 -5.64
N PHE A 131 2.93 12.77 -5.02
CA PHE A 131 4.36 13.08 -5.04
C PHE A 131 5.06 12.28 -3.96
N VAL A 132 5.96 11.40 -4.40
CA VAL A 132 6.66 10.45 -3.55
C VAL A 132 8.16 10.78 -3.59
N ARG A 133 8.49 12.05 -3.30
CA ARG A 133 9.80 12.65 -3.62
C ARG A 133 10.93 12.12 -2.76
N ASP A 134 10.63 11.74 -1.52
CA ASP A 134 11.64 11.28 -0.58
C ASP A 134 11.83 9.78 -0.70
N GLY A 135 10.76 9.02 -0.87
CA GLY A 135 10.87 7.58 -0.96
C GLY A 135 9.56 6.82 -0.89
N THR A 136 9.60 5.51 -0.94
CA THR A 136 8.38 4.68 -0.89
C THR A 136 8.49 3.59 0.16
N VAL A 137 7.36 3.24 0.77
CA VAL A 137 7.21 2.03 1.57
C VAL A 137 6.28 1.10 0.80
N SER A 138 6.78 -0.05 0.37
CA SER A 138 6.03 -0.92 -0.51
C SER A 138 6.38 -2.38 -0.37
N TRP A 139 5.36 -3.22 -0.33
CA TRP A 139 5.56 -4.65 -0.45
C TRP A 139 5.74 -5.10 -1.90
N PHE A 140 5.05 -4.47 -2.85
CA PHE A 140 5.15 -4.88 -4.24
C PHE A 140 6.53 -4.58 -4.84
N HIS A 141 7.19 -3.50 -4.42
CA HIS A 141 8.55 -3.17 -4.86
C HIS A 141 9.61 -4.21 -4.46
N GLY A 142 9.29 -5.16 -3.58
CA GLY A 142 10.16 -6.33 -3.35
C GLY A 142 10.38 -7.15 -4.63
N ILE A 143 9.48 -7.09 -5.61
CA ILE A 143 9.63 -7.74 -6.91
C ILE A 143 10.92 -7.34 -7.64
N ARG A 144 11.47 -6.15 -7.34
CA ARG A 144 12.77 -5.67 -7.85
C ARG A 144 13.94 -6.55 -7.48
N PHE A 145 13.84 -7.24 -6.34
CA PHE A 145 14.91 -8.06 -5.77
C PHE A 145 14.65 -9.56 -5.93
N LEU A 146 13.52 -9.93 -6.56
CA LEU A 146 13.22 -11.31 -6.91
C LEU A 146 13.92 -11.70 -8.22
N THR A 147 14.47 -12.90 -8.25
CA THR A 147 14.98 -13.49 -9.49
C THR A 147 13.82 -13.74 -10.46
N GLN A 148 14.01 -13.37 -11.72
CA GLN A 148 13.06 -13.68 -12.78
C GLN A 148 13.17 -15.16 -13.17
N PRO A 149 12.10 -15.79 -13.71
CA PRO A 149 12.22 -17.09 -14.34
C PRO A 149 13.34 -17.11 -15.39
N ASN A 150 14.13 -18.18 -15.41
CA ASN A 150 15.31 -18.31 -16.28
C ASN A 150 14.96 -18.46 -17.78
N THR A 151 13.69 -18.74 -18.10
CA THR A 151 13.21 -18.88 -19.48
C THR A 151 12.26 -17.75 -19.83
N GLN A 152 12.31 -17.27 -21.07
CA GLN A 152 11.40 -16.25 -21.57
C GLN A 152 9.93 -16.72 -21.50
N GLU A 153 9.68 -18.00 -21.77
CA GLU A 153 8.36 -18.61 -21.63
C GLU A 153 7.86 -18.57 -20.18
N GLY A 154 8.72 -18.92 -19.21
CA GLY A 154 8.38 -18.86 -17.78
C GLY A 154 8.06 -17.42 -17.35
N LEU A 155 8.86 -16.46 -17.80
CA LEU A 155 8.64 -15.03 -17.52
C LEU A 155 7.30 -14.56 -18.08
N LEU A 156 7.01 -14.86 -19.34
CA LEU A 156 5.76 -14.48 -19.99
C LEU A 156 4.55 -15.14 -19.32
N LYS A 157 4.67 -16.40 -18.91
CA LYS A 157 3.63 -17.12 -18.16
C LYS A 157 3.34 -16.45 -16.82
N SER A 158 4.38 -16.10 -16.06
CA SER A 158 4.23 -15.37 -14.79
C SER A 158 3.60 -13.99 -14.99
N PHE A 159 4.03 -13.22 -15.99
CA PHE A 159 3.43 -11.91 -16.30
C PHE A 159 1.96 -12.05 -16.66
N THR A 160 1.65 -12.98 -17.55
CA THR A 160 0.27 -13.25 -17.98
C THR A 160 -0.62 -13.62 -16.81
N SER A 161 -0.11 -14.47 -15.91
CA SER A 161 -0.79 -14.86 -14.69
C SER A 161 -1.13 -13.64 -13.83
N ILE A 162 -0.13 -12.83 -13.46
CA ILE A 162 -0.30 -11.65 -12.59
C ILE A 162 -1.20 -10.59 -13.24
N CYS A 163 -1.03 -10.33 -14.54
CA CYS A 163 -1.76 -9.28 -15.24
C CYS A 163 -3.21 -9.64 -15.52
N ASN A 164 -3.53 -10.93 -15.72
CA ASN A 164 -4.89 -11.36 -16.01
C ASN A 164 -5.73 -11.59 -14.74
N THR A 165 -5.12 -11.88 -13.60
CA THR A 165 -5.86 -12.05 -12.32
C THR A 165 -6.06 -10.78 -11.51
N GLY A 166 -5.93 -9.61 -12.17
CA GLY A 166 -6.01 -8.28 -11.57
C GLY A 166 -6.96 -8.18 -10.37
N SER A 167 -6.44 -7.68 -9.25
CA SER A 167 -7.26 -7.53 -8.05
C SER A 167 -6.89 -6.31 -7.25
N ALA A 168 -7.92 -5.50 -6.97
CA ALA A 168 -7.88 -4.46 -5.96
C ALA A 168 -7.45 -4.99 -4.57
N ASN A 169 -7.67 -6.27 -4.28
CA ASN A 169 -7.39 -6.89 -2.98
C ASN A 169 -5.89 -7.08 -2.70
N LEU A 170 -5.05 -7.07 -3.74
CA LEU A 170 -3.59 -7.03 -3.57
C LEU A 170 -3.12 -5.61 -3.20
N GLY A 171 -3.91 -4.57 -3.50
CA GLY A 171 -3.72 -3.23 -2.95
C GLY A 171 -2.74 -2.32 -3.71
N PHE A 172 -2.33 -2.66 -4.94
CA PHE A 172 -1.48 -1.81 -5.80
C PHE A 172 -2.23 -1.33 -7.06
N HIS A 173 -2.51 -0.04 -7.22
CA HIS A 173 -3.14 0.47 -8.45
C HIS A 173 -2.04 0.85 -9.47
N PRO A 174 -2.17 0.59 -10.79
CA PRO A 174 -1.14 0.97 -11.76
C PRO A 174 -0.75 2.45 -11.77
N ALA A 175 -1.73 3.32 -11.48
CA ALA A 175 -1.48 4.75 -11.33
C ALA A 175 -0.50 5.10 -10.20
N MET A 176 -0.10 4.14 -9.36
CA MET A 176 0.93 4.30 -8.33
C MET A 176 2.37 4.23 -8.90
N TYR A 177 2.56 3.71 -10.13
CA TYR A 177 3.86 3.38 -10.74
C TYR A 177 4.19 4.27 -11.94
N GLY A 178 4.15 5.58 -11.72
CA GLY A 178 4.50 6.61 -12.70
C GLY A 178 3.30 7.32 -13.34
N PRO A 179 3.56 8.40 -14.10
CA PRO A 179 2.58 8.97 -14.99
C PRO A 179 2.16 7.90 -16.01
N SER A 180 0.86 7.58 -16.04
CA SER A 180 0.38 6.51 -16.91
C SER A 180 0.57 6.85 -18.38
N LYS A 181 1.18 5.92 -19.13
CA LYS A 181 1.29 6.00 -20.60
C LYS A 181 -0.08 5.75 -21.27
N HIS A 182 -0.98 5.05 -20.60
CA HIS A 182 -2.34 4.74 -21.06
C HIS A 182 -3.46 5.52 -20.34
N LYS A 183 -3.15 6.69 -19.75
CA LYS A 183 -4.10 7.59 -19.06
C LYS A 183 -4.86 6.97 -17.87
N CYS A 184 -4.26 5.98 -17.22
CA CYS A 184 -4.75 5.42 -15.97
C CYS A 184 -4.72 6.43 -14.84
N SER A 185 -5.85 6.52 -14.14
CA SER A 185 -6.05 7.37 -12.97
C SER A 185 -6.82 6.59 -11.92
N TYR A 186 -6.82 7.07 -10.67
CA TYR A 186 -7.65 6.49 -9.61
C TYR A 186 -9.17 6.56 -9.88
N ARG A 187 -9.60 7.31 -10.90
CA ARG A 187 -11.01 7.37 -11.33
C ARG A 187 -11.35 6.30 -12.36
N SER A 188 -10.34 5.70 -12.99
CA SER A 188 -10.53 4.60 -13.93
C SER A 188 -10.90 3.31 -13.18
N LYS A 189 -11.64 2.41 -13.83
CA LYS A 189 -11.85 1.07 -13.26
C LYS A 189 -10.50 0.38 -13.10
N TRP A 190 -10.31 -0.25 -11.94
CA TRP A 190 -9.07 -0.93 -11.58
C TRP A 190 -8.62 -1.90 -12.67
N ASP A 191 -9.50 -2.81 -13.06
CA ASP A 191 -9.16 -3.92 -13.96
C ASP A 191 -8.76 -3.43 -15.36
N ASP A 192 -9.49 -2.46 -15.91
CA ASP A 192 -9.17 -1.83 -17.20
C ASP A 192 -7.78 -1.20 -17.20
N CYS A 193 -7.39 -0.63 -16.05
CA CYS A 193 -6.08 -0.02 -15.88
C CYS A 193 -4.99 -1.04 -15.61
N TRP A 194 -5.27 -2.03 -14.78
CA TRP A 194 -4.36 -3.10 -14.45
C TRP A 194 -3.95 -3.85 -15.71
N GLN A 195 -4.90 -4.30 -16.52
CA GLN A 195 -4.61 -5.04 -17.73
C GLN A 195 -3.73 -4.26 -18.73
N LYS A 196 -3.92 -2.93 -18.83
CA LYS A 196 -3.17 -2.09 -19.77
C LYS A 196 -1.74 -1.78 -19.32
N GLU A 197 -1.55 -1.58 -18.01
CA GLU A 197 -0.27 -1.08 -17.47
C GLU A 197 0.55 -2.18 -16.79
N CYS A 198 -0.06 -3.29 -16.37
CA CYS A 198 0.59 -4.33 -15.58
C CYS A 198 1.84 -4.89 -16.27
N TYR A 199 1.75 -5.27 -17.55
CA TYR A 199 2.90 -5.85 -18.26
C TYR A 199 4.08 -4.90 -18.27
N ARG A 200 3.83 -3.61 -18.53
CA ARG A 200 4.86 -2.57 -18.51
C ARG A 200 5.48 -2.46 -17.13
N ILE A 201 4.66 -2.36 -16.08
CA ILE A 201 5.14 -2.26 -14.69
C ILE A 201 5.99 -3.50 -14.34
N LEU A 202 5.53 -4.71 -14.66
CA LEU A 202 6.30 -5.93 -14.38
C LEU A 202 7.62 -5.99 -15.17
N ILE A 203 7.66 -5.52 -16.41
CA ILE A 203 8.90 -5.42 -17.21
C ILE A 203 9.89 -4.45 -16.57
N GLU A 204 9.41 -3.29 -16.12
CA GLU A 204 10.25 -2.22 -15.56
C GLU A 204 10.71 -2.53 -14.12
N GLU A 205 9.87 -3.21 -13.34
CA GLU A 205 10.09 -3.40 -11.90
C GLU A 205 10.65 -4.78 -11.54
N TRP A 206 10.25 -5.88 -12.20
CA TRP A 206 10.65 -7.22 -11.75
C TRP A 206 12.14 -7.46 -11.99
N GLY A 207 12.89 -7.72 -10.91
CA GLY A 207 14.31 -8.09 -10.98
C GLY A 207 15.21 -6.95 -11.43
N CYS A 208 14.69 -5.72 -11.58
CA CYS A 208 15.48 -4.57 -12.01
C CYS A 208 16.54 -4.19 -10.96
N GLY A 209 16.29 -4.48 -9.68
CA GLY A 209 17.22 -4.21 -8.58
C GLY A 209 18.44 -5.14 -8.65
N VAL A 210 18.20 -6.41 -9.01
CA VAL A 210 19.27 -7.41 -9.22
C VAL A 210 20.15 -7.05 -10.42
N LYS A 211 19.56 -6.45 -11.46
CA LYS A 211 20.26 -6.10 -12.71
C LYS A 211 20.84 -4.68 -12.72
N ASP A 212 20.67 -3.91 -11.64
CA ASP A 212 20.90 -2.45 -11.58
C ASP A 212 20.28 -1.68 -12.77
N SER A 213 19.11 -2.13 -13.22
CA SER A 213 18.44 -1.63 -14.42
C SER A 213 17.11 -0.92 -14.13
N CYS A 214 16.81 -0.63 -12.85
CA CYS A 214 15.57 0.06 -12.51
C CYS A 214 15.56 1.47 -13.10
N GLU A 215 14.47 1.82 -13.80
CA GLU A 215 14.25 3.18 -14.31
C GLU A 215 14.24 4.19 -13.16
N ILE A 216 13.55 3.85 -12.07
CA ILE A 216 13.50 4.65 -10.85
C ILE A 216 14.47 4.07 -9.82
N LYS A 217 15.58 4.78 -9.60
CA LYS A 217 16.60 4.41 -8.61
C LYS A 217 16.30 5.00 -7.24
N PHE A 218 16.69 4.26 -6.20
CA PHE A 218 16.68 4.68 -4.81
C PHE A 218 18.12 4.64 -4.29
N ALA A 219 18.51 5.63 -3.51
CA ALA A 219 19.84 5.76 -2.93
C ALA A 219 20.05 4.72 -1.84
N ASN A 220 19.01 4.47 -1.04
CA ASN A 220 19.00 3.42 -0.02
C ASN A 220 17.76 2.55 -0.14
N ASN A 221 17.97 1.23 -0.18
CA ASN A 221 16.93 0.23 -0.06
C ASN A 221 17.05 -0.44 1.30
N ILE A 222 16.01 -0.39 2.12
CA ILE A 222 16.00 -1.02 3.44
C ILE A 222 14.82 -1.98 3.55
N HIS A 223 14.96 -3.00 4.38
CA HIS A 223 13.95 -4.03 4.56
C HIS A 223 13.23 -3.86 5.90
N GLN A 224 11.94 -3.57 5.85
CA GLN A 224 11.07 -3.61 7.02
C GLN A 224 10.65 -5.06 7.29
N VAL A 225 10.95 -5.53 8.50
CA VAL A 225 10.49 -6.83 8.98
C VAL A 225 9.55 -6.66 10.16
N ARG A 226 8.66 -7.63 10.30
CA ARG A 226 7.75 -7.78 11.42
C ARG A 226 7.90 -9.21 11.94
N ASN A 227 7.52 -9.47 13.18
CA ASN A 227 7.45 -10.82 13.71
C ASN A 227 6.79 -11.76 12.68
N PRO A 228 7.48 -12.83 12.24
CA PRO A 228 6.97 -13.66 11.15
C PRO A 228 5.62 -14.30 11.44
N MET A 229 5.35 -14.69 12.69
CA MET A 229 4.05 -15.25 13.08
C MET A 229 2.94 -14.21 12.96
N ARG A 230 3.17 -12.99 13.45
CA ARG A 230 2.21 -11.88 13.34
C ARG A 230 1.93 -11.47 11.90
N THR A 231 2.93 -11.62 11.03
CA THR A 231 2.78 -11.39 9.60
C THR A 231 1.94 -12.49 8.96
N LEU A 232 2.21 -13.76 9.30
CA LEU A 232 1.42 -14.89 8.81
C LEU A 232 -0.05 -14.79 9.25
N GLU A 233 -0.31 -14.44 10.50
CA GLU A 233 -1.67 -14.18 10.99
C GLU A 233 -2.38 -13.09 10.16
N SER A 234 -1.69 -11.99 9.79
CA SER A 234 -2.25 -10.97 8.87
C SER A 234 -2.64 -11.57 7.52
N LEU A 235 -1.78 -12.42 6.95
CA LEU A 235 -1.98 -12.99 5.63
C LEU A 235 -3.15 -13.97 5.65
N VAL A 236 -3.25 -14.78 6.70
CA VAL A 236 -4.38 -15.70 6.92
C VAL A 236 -5.68 -14.91 7.00
N VAL A 237 -5.78 -13.88 7.85
CA VAL A 237 -7.00 -13.07 7.95
C VAL A 237 -7.35 -12.39 6.62
N LYS A 238 -6.33 -11.96 5.88
CA LYS A 238 -6.56 -11.24 4.61
C LYS A 238 -6.95 -12.16 3.45
N PHE A 239 -6.40 -13.37 3.38
CA PHE A 239 -6.45 -14.21 2.18
C PHE A 239 -7.08 -15.59 2.39
N CYS A 240 -7.28 -16.06 3.62
CA CYS A 240 -7.99 -17.32 3.86
C CYS A 240 -9.50 -17.10 3.91
N VAL A 241 -10.19 -17.62 2.89
CA VAL A 241 -11.64 -17.61 2.81
C VAL A 241 -12.18 -18.73 3.69
N GLY A 242 -12.90 -18.37 4.76
CA GLY A 242 -13.42 -19.33 5.74
C GLY A 242 -12.53 -19.56 6.96
N GLY A 243 -11.47 -18.76 7.14
CA GLY A 243 -10.57 -18.87 8.31
C GLY A 243 -9.45 -19.90 8.11
N LEU A 244 -8.93 -20.45 9.21
CA LEU A 244 -7.73 -21.31 9.21
C LEU A 244 -7.89 -22.59 8.39
N GLU A 245 -9.06 -23.25 8.51
CA GLU A 245 -9.42 -24.46 7.75
C GLU A 245 -10.00 -24.14 6.36
N GLY A 246 -10.01 -22.85 6.00
CA GLY A 246 -10.54 -22.37 4.74
C GLY A 246 -9.61 -22.62 3.56
N SER A 247 -10.03 -22.10 2.40
CA SER A 247 -9.20 -22.10 1.20
C SER A 247 -8.50 -20.76 1.04
N ILE A 248 -7.27 -20.79 0.50
CA ILE A 248 -6.60 -19.55 0.09
C ILE A 248 -7.38 -18.89 -1.04
N ALA A 249 -7.47 -17.56 -1.04
CA ALA A 249 -8.14 -16.83 -2.11
C ALA A 249 -7.43 -17.06 -3.45
N ASP A 250 -8.18 -17.50 -4.48
CA ASP A 250 -7.65 -17.84 -5.82
C ASP A 250 -6.73 -16.79 -6.43
N LYS A 251 -7.01 -15.51 -6.16
CA LYS A 251 -6.20 -14.39 -6.67
C LYS A 251 -4.84 -14.29 -5.98
N PHE A 252 -4.78 -14.59 -4.68
CA PHE A 252 -3.51 -14.68 -3.96
C PHE A 252 -2.72 -15.89 -4.44
N LEU A 253 -3.39 -17.05 -4.57
CA LEU A 253 -2.80 -18.28 -5.08
C LEU A 253 -2.16 -18.06 -6.46
N THR A 254 -2.91 -17.47 -7.40
CA THR A 254 -2.40 -17.18 -8.75
C THR A 254 -1.19 -16.24 -8.73
N TYR A 255 -1.19 -15.24 -7.83
CA TYR A 255 -0.08 -14.31 -7.67
C TYR A 255 1.16 -14.99 -7.08
N ALA A 256 0.99 -15.77 -6.00
CA ALA A 256 2.07 -16.50 -5.34
C ALA A 256 2.74 -17.50 -6.28
N SER A 257 1.94 -18.31 -6.99
CA SER A 257 2.44 -19.27 -7.99
C SER A 257 3.15 -18.59 -9.17
N ALA A 258 2.76 -17.36 -9.52
CA ALA A 258 3.44 -16.62 -10.58
C ALA A 258 4.78 -16.05 -10.12
N LEU A 259 4.87 -15.53 -8.90
CA LEU A 259 6.11 -15.02 -8.33
C LEU A 259 7.12 -16.13 -8.01
N PHE A 260 6.63 -17.28 -7.56
CA PHE A 260 7.44 -18.39 -7.10
C PHE A 260 6.99 -19.71 -7.73
N PRO A 261 7.20 -19.88 -9.05
CA PRO A 261 6.71 -21.04 -9.80
C PRO A 261 7.36 -22.37 -9.40
N GLN A 262 8.43 -22.34 -8.59
CA GLN A 262 9.08 -23.54 -8.05
C GLN A 262 8.30 -24.21 -6.91
N HIS A 263 7.30 -23.54 -6.34
CA HIS A 263 6.48 -24.06 -5.24
C HIS A 263 5.04 -24.29 -5.71
N ASP A 264 4.48 -25.47 -5.42
CA ASP A 264 3.11 -25.82 -5.80
C ASP A 264 2.11 -25.41 -4.71
N PHE A 265 1.75 -24.13 -4.69
CA PHE A 265 0.79 -23.57 -3.74
C PHE A 265 -0.63 -24.17 -3.86
N VAL A 266 -0.95 -24.88 -4.95
CA VAL A 266 -2.30 -25.46 -5.14
C VAL A 266 -2.53 -26.65 -4.20
N GLN A 267 -1.46 -27.33 -3.80
CA GLN A 267 -1.52 -28.48 -2.88
C GLN A 267 -1.51 -28.08 -1.41
N ASP A 268 -1.16 -26.82 -1.13
CA ASP A 268 -1.06 -26.29 0.21
C ASP A 268 -2.44 -25.98 0.81
N SER A 269 -2.61 -26.23 2.10
CA SER A 269 -3.67 -25.58 2.88
C SER A 269 -3.48 -24.06 2.90
N CYS A 270 -4.49 -23.32 3.38
CA CYS A 270 -4.39 -21.87 3.38
C CYS A 270 -3.21 -21.32 4.20
N ILE A 271 -2.98 -21.89 5.39
CA ILE A 271 -1.85 -21.51 6.25
C ILE A 271 -0.52 -21.85 5.59
N GLU A 272 -0.42 -23.03 4.97
CA GLU A 272 0.79 -23.44 4.25
C GLU A 272 1.10 -22.51 3.10
N ALA A 273 0.10 -22.18 2.27
CA ALA A 273 0.27 -21.30 1.12
C ALA A 273 0.70 -19.88 1.55
N ALA A 274 0.04 -19.31 2.56
CA ALA A 274 0.41 -18.01 3.12
C ALA A 274 1.80 -18.05 3.77
N GLY A 275 2.12 -19.14 4.48
CA GLY A 275 3.38 -19.34 5.18
C GLY A 275 4.57 -19.49 4.22
N TYR A 276 4.46 -20.35 3.22
CA TYR A 276 5.50 -20.52 2.21
C TYR A 276 5.70 -19.26 1.37
N PHE A 277 4.62 -18.55 1.03
CA PHE A 277 4.74 -17.25 0.36
C PHE A 277 5.54 -16.26 1.21
N LEU A 278 5.18 -16.11 2.49
CA LEU A 278 5.90 -15.24 3.42
C LEU A 278 7.38 -15.63 3.50
N VAL A 279 7.66 -16.93 3.71
CA VAL A 279 9.01 -17.43 3.86
C VAL A 279 9.86 -17.14 2.63
N MET A 280 9.38 -17.48 1.44
CA MET A 280 10.16 -17.30 0.21
C MET A 280 10.35 -15.83 -0.14
N TYR A 281 9.36 -14.98 0.12
CA TYR A 281 9.51 -13.53 -0.04
C TYR A 281 10.61 -12.99 0.89
N GLN A 282 10.58 -13.37 2.16
CA GLN A 282 11.52 -12.90 3.18
C GLN A 282 12.94 -13.44 2.94
N GLU A 283 13.09 -14.71 2.56
CA GLU A 283 14.36 -15.30 2.15
C GLU A 283 14.96 -14.54 0.94
N ALA A 284 14.14 -14.19 -0.06
CA ALA A 284 14.62 -13.41 -1.19
C ALA A 284 15.13 -12.01 -0.80
N MET A 285 14.50 -11.35 0.18
CA MET A 285 15.00 -10.07 0.71
C MET A 285 16.28 -10.23 1.54
N ILE A 286 16.41 -11.33 2.28
CA ILE A 286 17.66 -11.67 2.99
C ILE A 286 18.80 -11.89 1.97
N ASP A 287 18.53 -12.62 0.90
CA ASP A 287 19.50 -12.86 -0.17
C ASP A 287 19.88 -11.56 -0.88
N ALA A 288 18.90 -10.68 -1.15
CA ALA A 288 19.17 -9.35 -1.72
C ALA A 288 20.06 -8.50 -0.81
N ARG A 289 19.87 -8.59 0.51
CA ARG A 289 20.78 -7.96 1.49
C ARG A 289 22.18 -8.56 1.41
N ALA A 290 22.30 -9.88 1.32
CA ALA A 290 23.59 -10.55 1.18
C ALA A 290 24.34 -10.16 -0.11
N ARG A 291 23.61 -9.81 -1.17
CA ARG A 291 24.16 -9.27 -2.43
C ARG A 291 24.45 -7.76 -2.40
N GLY A 292 24.08 -7.05 -1.32
CA GLY A 292 24.27 -5.61 -1.19
C GLY A 292 23.21 -4.75 -1.91
N GLU A 293 22.14 -5.36 -2.41
CA GLU A 293 21.03 -4.64 -3.07
C GLU A 293 20.11 -3.94 -2.05
N ILE A 294 20.03 -4.51 -0.84
CA ILE A 294 19.37 -3.95 0.34
C ILE A 294 20.45 -3.68 1.38
N SER A 295 20.55 -2.45 1.88
CA SER A 295 21.64 -2.03 2.76
C SER A 295 21.44 -2.50 4.21
N SER A 296 20.19 -2.51 4.69
CA SER A 296 19.88 -2.82 6.08
C SER A 296 18.45 -3.34 6.25
N PHE A 297 18.10 -3.75 7.46
CA PHE A 297 16.73 -4.08 7.84
C PHE A 297 16.42 -3.55 9.23
N TYR A 298 15.14 -3.43 9.56
CA TYR A 298 14.68 -3.04 10.90
C TYR A 298 13.36 -3.73 11.27
N ARG A 299 13.13 -3.86 12.58
CA ARG A 299 11.91 -4.45 13.14
C ARG A 299 10.90 -3.35 13.42
N ILE A 300 9.76 -3.37 12.75
CA ILE A 300 8.75 -2.31 12.89
C ILE A 300 8.24 -2.16 14.32
N GLU A 301 8.20 -3.24 15.10
CA GLU A 301 7.75 -3.24 16.50
C GLU A 301 8.72 -2.55 17.47
N GLU A 302 9.94 -2.29 17.04
CA GLU A 302 11.01 -1.72 17.87
C GLU A 302 11.61 -0.44 17.31
N SER A 303 11.29 -0.11 16.06
CA SER A 303 11.84 1.06 15.39
C SER A 303 10.90 2.26 15.46
N SER A 304 11.49 3.43 15.60
CA SER A 304 10.83 4.72 15.43
C SER A 304 11.03 5.25 14.00
N ALA A 305 10.37 6.37 13.66
CA ALA A 305 10.61 7.05 12.39
C ALA A 305 12.07 7.48 12.24
N CYS A 306 12.69 7.95 13.33
CA CYS A 306 14.10 8.36 13.36
C CYS A 306 15.05 7.19 13.12
N ASP A 307 14.81 6.01 13.69
CA ASP A 307 15.65 4.83 13.44
C ASP A 307 15.62 4.46 11.95
N VAL A 308 14.44 4.51 11.34
CA VAL A 308 14.28 4.26 9.89
C VAL A 308 14.97 5.33 9.06
N ALA A 309 14.88 6.60 9.46
CA ALA A 309 15.56 7.69 8.78
C ALA A 309 17.09 7.58 8.88
N GLU A 310 17.62 7.15 10.01
CA GLU A 310 19.04 6.90 10.22
C GLU A 310 19.54 5.74 9.34
N LEU A 311 18.84 4.61 9.35
CA LEU A 311 19.15 3.46 8.48
C LEU A 311 19.05 3.79 6.99
N ALA A 312 18.15 4.70 6.63
CA ALA A 312 18.01 5.24 5.29
C ALA A 312 19.07 6.30 4.93
N GLY A 313 19.97 6.63 5.86
CA GLY A 313 21.02 7.64 5.68
C GLY A 313 20.51 9.08 5.68
N LEU A 314 19.25 9.34 6.01
CA LEU A 314 18.63 10.67 5.96
C LEU A 314 19.18 11.64 7.00
N THR A 315 19.87 11.13 8.02
CA THR A 315 20.53 11.89 9.10
C THR A 315 22.03 12.05 8.90
N SER A 316 22.61 11.48 7.83
CA SER A 316 24.04 11.55 7.53
C SER A 316 24.36 12.68 6.53
N SER A 317 25.41 13.45 6.82
CA SER A 317 25.89 14.55 5.97
C SER A 317 26.48 14.07 4.64
N ASP A 318 26.86 12.79 4.59
CA ASP A 318 27.67 12.23 3.51
C ASP A 318 26.80 11.57 2.43
N THR A 319 25.48 11.70 2.55
CA THR A 319 24.50 11.04 1.68
C THR A 319 23.97 11.99 0.61
N THR A 320 23.41 11.43 -0.47
CA THR A 320 22.77 12.19 -1.57
C THR A 320 21.41 12.78 -1.16
N VAL A 321 21.21 13.07 0.12
CA VAL A 321 19.94 13.54 0.67
C VAL A 321 19.75 15.00 0.31
N TYR A 322 18.51 15.35 0.00
CA TYR A 322 18.14 16.73 -0.30
C TYR A 322 18.40 17.56 0.96
N GLN A 323 19.34 18.51 0.88
CA GLN A 323 19.91 19.15 2.06
C GLN A 323 18.88 19.81 3.02
N PRO A 324 17.79 20.42 2.52
CA PRO A 324 16.73 20.91 3.39
C PRO A 324 16.04 19.81 4.23
N ASN A 325 15.91 18.59 3.68
CA ASN A 325 15.37 17.45 4.43
C ASN A 325 16.34 16.98 5.51
N TYR A 326 17.63 16.86 5.19
CA TYR A 326 18.66 16.46 6.15
C TYR A 326 18.62 17.34 7.40
N SER A 327 18.66 18.67 7.23
CA SER A 327 18.70 19.62 8.36
C SER A 327 17.44 19.51 9.23
N LYS A 328 16.29 19.29 8.61
CA LYS A 328 14.99 19.15 9.27
C LYS A 328 14.90 17.83 10.05
N ILE A 329 15.25 16.72 9.40
CA ILE A 329 15.19 15.37 9.98
C ILE A 329 16.19 15.27 11.12
N LYS A 330 17.44 15.73 10.92
CA LYS A 330 18.46 15.79 11.96
C LYS A 330 17.92 16.48 13.21
N ARG A 331 17.38 17.69 13.06
CA ARG A 331 16.77 18.43 14.19
C ARG A 331 15.61 17.69 14.87
N MET A 332 14.76 16.99 14.10
CA MET A 332 13.65 16.21 14.66
C MET A 332 14.11 14.94 15.39
N CYS A 333 15.25 14.40 14.95
CA CYS A 333 15.87 13.19 15.45
C CYS A 333 17.06 13.46 16.38
N ASP A 334 17.40 14.70 16.70
CA ASP A 334 18.49 14.99 17.63
C ASP A 334 18.14 14.53 19.05
N GLU A 335 19.15 14.03 19.79
CA GLU A 335 19.00 13.39 21.11
C GLU A 335 18.41 14.34 22.17
N GLY A 336 18.63 15.64 22.02
CA GLY A 336 18.07 16.67 22.92
C GLY A 336 16.54 16.77 22.89
N ASN A 337 15.88 16.11 21.93
CA ASN A 337 14.42 16.09 21.80
C ASN A 337 13.86 14.68 22.04
N ALA A 338 14.17 14.08 23.20
CA ALA A 338 13.65 12.77 23.60
C ALA A 338 12.10 12.70 23.63
N LEU A 339 11.42 13.85 23.69
CA LEU A 339 9.96 13.96 23.62
C LEU A 339 9.41 14.02 22.19
N SER A 340 10.28 14.03 21.17
CA SER A 340 9.91 14.05 19.76
C SER A 340 9.01 12.84 19.43
N PRO A 341 7.82 13.06 18.82
CA PRO A 341 6.99 11.97 18.33
C PRO A 341 7.74 11.01 17.40
N ALA A 342 8.71 11.51 16.62
CA ALA A 342 9.51 10.72 15.68
C ALA A 342 10.45 9.70 16.35
N ARG A 343 10.74 9.87 17.64
CA ARG A 343 11.52 8.92 18.47
C ARG A 343 10.64 7.89 19.17
N LYS A 344 9.31 8.01 19.10
CA LYS A 344 8.41 6.99 19.63
C LYS A 344 8.44 5.80 18.68
N VAL A 345 8.66 4.62 19.23
CA VAL A 345 8.50 3.35 18.51
C VAL A 345 7.15 3.34 17.82
N VAL A 346 7.12 2.89 16.56
CA VAL A 346 5.89 2.80 15.78
C VAL A 346 4.94 1.86 16.50
N LYS A 347 3.99 2.43 17.25
CA LYS A 347 3.03 1.65 18.03
C LYS A 347 2.13 0.84 17.10
N GLN A 348 2.47 -0.42 16.89
CA GLN A 348 1.54 -1.41 16.36
C GLN A 348 0.65 -1.92 17.50
N GLN A 349 -0.19 -1.06 18.07
CA GLN A 349 -1.04 -1.45 19.19
C GLN A 349 -2.00 -2.58 18.83
N MET A 350 -2.39 -2.71 17.56
CA MET A 350 -3.07 -3.88 17.02
C MET A 350 -2.72 -3.99 15.53
N ASN A 351 -2.60 -5.22 15.04
CA ASN A 351 -2.57 -5.47 13.61
C ASN A 351 -3.92 -5.02 13.03
N LYS A 352 -3.98 -3.89 12.33
CA LYS A 352 -5.24 -3.39 11.75
C LYS A 352 -5.94 -4.40 10.85
N VAL A 353 -5.20 -5.38 10.32
CA VAL A 353 -5.73 -6.47 9.52
C VAL A 353 -6.24 -7.60 10.44
N ASN A 354 -5.40 -8.08 11.35
CA ASN A 354 -5.77 -9.11 12.33
C ASN A 354 -6.15 -8.45 13.68
N ASN A 355 -7.42 -8.09 13.84
CA ASN A 355 -7.96 -7.56 15.10
C ASN A 355 -8.16 -8.70 16.14
N ASP A 356 -7.09 -9.44 16.44
CA ASP A 356 -7.08 -10.63 17.32
C ASP A 356 -8.05 -11.75 16.87
N GLN A 357 -8.29 -11.86 15.56
CA GLN A 357 -9.16 -12.88 14.97
C GLN A 357 -8.45 -14.24 14.85
N VAL A 358 -7.14 -14.21 14.64
CA VAL A 358 -6.30 -15.39 14.44
C VAL A 358 -5.08 -15.29 15.35
N HIS A 359 -4.82 -16.35 16.10
CA HIS A 359 -3.58 -16.54 16.85
C HIS A 359 -2.98 -17.88 16.47
N LEU A 360 -1.74 -17.85 15.98
CA LEU A 360 -1.03 -19.05 15.53
C LEU A 360 0.08 -19.41 16.53
N GLY A 361 0.20 -20.70 16.82
CA GLY A 361 1.36 -21.29 17.51
C GLY A 361 2.18 -22.18 16.58
N TRP A 362 3.34 -22.65 17.06
CA TRP A 362 4.24 -23.49 16.27
C TRP A 362 3.59 -24.78 15.76
N LYS A 363 2.73 -25.40 16.59
CA LYS A 363 2.00 -26.62 16.23
C LYS A 363 1.07 -26.44 15.02
N ASP A 364 0.58 -25.21 14.79
CA ASP A 364 -0.39 -24.92 13.73
C ASP A 364 0.29 -24.88 12.36
N LEU A 365 1.62 -24.87 12.34
CA LEU A 365 2.47 -24.90 11.15
C LEU A 365 2.93 -26.33 10.80
N ARG A 366 2.48 -27.33 11.55
CA ARG A 366 2.82 -28.73 11.30
C ARG A 366 1.83 -29.35 10.33
N GLY A 367 2.34 -30.18 9.43
CA GLY A 367 1.52 -30.91 8.48
C GLY A 367 0.41 -31.71 9.17
N GLY A 368 -0.70 -31.93 8.46
CA GLY A 368 -1.90 -32.60 8.97
C GLY A 368 -2.83 -31.73 9.83
N MET A 369 -2.51 -30.47 10.07
CA MET A 369 -3.36 -29.49 10.75
C MET A 369 -4.06 -28.57 9.74
N HIS A 370 -5.21 -27.99 10.12
CA HIS A 370 -5.88 -26.89 9.39
C HIS A 370 -6.09 -27.14 7.88
N GLY A 371 -6.47 -28.37 7.51
CA GLY A 371 -6.70 -28.75 6.12
C GLY A 371 -5.44 -29.05 5.31
N SER A 372 -4.27 -29.14 5.95
CA SER A 372 -3.01 -29.57 5.32
C SER A 372 -3.14 -30.96 4.70
N THR A 373 -2.68 -31.08 3.45
CA THR A 373 -2.55 -32.36 2.73
C THR A 373 -1.26 -33.10 3.10
N MET A 374 -0.34 -32.42 3.81
CA MET A 374 0.93 -32.98 4.25
C MET A 374 0.70 -34.00 5.37
N LYS A 375 1.66 -34.91 5.55
CA LYS A 375 1.58 -35.91 6.63
C LYS A 375 1.62 -35.22 7.99
N ALA A 376 0.88 -35.78 8.94
CA ALA A 376 0.95 -35.38 10.34
C ALA A 376 2.42 -35.31 10.81
N GLY A 377 2.86 -34.14 11.26
CA GLY A 377 4.21 -33.92 11.74
C GLY A 377 5.25 -33.47 10.70
N ASP A 378 4.85 -33.12 9.47
CA ASP A 378 5.73 -32.32 8.60
C ASP A 378 6.05 -30.99 9.29
N THR A 379 7.33 -30.66 9.40
CA THR A 379 7.81 -29.45 10.10
C THR A 379 8.57 -28.50 9.15
N GLY A 380 8.47 -28.70 7.84
CA GLY A 380 9.20 -27.92 6.84
C GLY A 380 8.94 -26.41 6.95
N LEU A 381 7.66 -26.03 7.00
CA LEU A 381 7.25 -24.63 7.17
C LEU A 381 7.68 -24.08 8.54
N GLU A 382 7.40 -24.82 9.63
CA GLU A 382 7.80 -24.46 11.00
C GLU A 382 9.30 -24.14 11.05
N LYS A 383 10.14 -25.03 10.52
CA LYS A 383 11.60 -24.90 10.53
C LYS A 383 12.07 -23.68 9.74
N ARG A 384 11.48 -23.39 8.59
CA ARG A 384 11.85 -22.21 7.78
C ARG A 384 11.40 -20.91 8.45
N LEU A 385 10.22 -20.88 9.07
CA LEU A 385 9.78 -19.72 9.85
C LEU A 385 10.70 -19.47 11.05
N LYS A 386 11.12 -20.50 11.79
CA LYS A 386 12.12 -20.36 12.87
C LYS A 386 13.45 -19.78 12.37
N LYS A 387 13.91 -20.15 11.17
CA LYS A 387 15.09 -19.51 10.56
C LYS A 387 14.88 -18.01 10.34
N LEU A 388 13.69 -17.57 9.95
CA LEU A 388 13.38 -16.14 9.83
C LEU A 388 13.37 -15.44 11.19
N PHE A 389 12.84 -16.07 12.23
CA PHE A 389 12.92 -15.54 13.60
C PHE A 389 14.37 -15.26 13.99
N HIS A 390 15.25 -16.25 13.80
CA HIS A 390 16.68 -16.09 14.06
C HIS A 390 17.32 -15.01 13.17
N ALA A 391 17.04 -15.02 11.86
CA ALA A 391 17.61 -14.06 10.91
C ALA A 391 17.24 -12.61 11.21
N PHE A 392 16.08 -12.38 11.84
CA PHE A 392 15.57 -11.06 12.22
C PHE A 392 15.69 -10.78 13.73
N GLY A 393 16.32 -11.66 14.50
CA GLY A 393 16.56 -11.48 15.93
C GLY A 393 15.32 -11.58 16.83
N TYR A 394 14.22 -12.17 16.35
CA TYR A 394 13.04 -12.42 17.18
C TYR A 394 13.25 -13.64 18.10
N ASP A 395 12.71 -13.53 19.32
CA ASP A 395 12.72 -14.61 20.30
C ASP A 395 11.59 -15.60 20.00
N GLU A 396 11.94 -16.80 19.53
CA GLU A 396 10.98 -17.86 19.18
C GLU A 396 10.23 -18.41 20.40
N SER A 397 10.79 -18.29 21.61
CA SER A 397 10.18 -18.83 22.84
C SER A 397 8.96 -18.06 23.30
N LYS A 398 8.79 -16.82 22.80
CA LYS A 398 7.62 -15.98 23.07
C LYS A 398 6.39 -16.39 22.28
N GLU A 399 6.56 -17.15 21.20
CA GLU A 399 5.42 -17.73 20.50
C GLU A 399 5.02 -19.02 21.21
N VAL A 400 3.94 -18.93 21.98
CA VAL A 400 3.43 -20.01 22.82
C VAL A 400 3.06 -21.21 21.96
N GLU A 401 3.35 -22.43 22.42
CA GLU A 401 2.59 -23.61 22.01
C GLU A 401 1.17 -23.43 22.53
N VAL A 402 0.34 -22.67 21.81
CA VAL A 402 -1.06 -22.46 22.20
C VAL A 402 -1.69 -23.84 22.26
N VAL A 403 -1.88 -24.41 23.46
CA VAL A 403 -2.72 -25.61 23.62
C VAL A 403 -4.10 -25.17 23.14
N PRO A 404 -4.71 -25.86 22.14
CA PRO A 404 -5.98 -25.38 21.63
C PRO A 404 -6.96 -25.38 22.80
N ALA A 405 -7.59 -24.24 23.05
CA ALA A 405 -8.71 -24.21 23.97
C ALA A 405 -9.70 -25.29 23.49
N ALA A 406 -10.04 -26.22 24.39
CA ALA A 406 -10.97 -27.28 24.07
C ALA A 406 -12.21 -26.66 23.39
N PRO A 407 -12.70 -27.23 22.27
CA PRO A 407 -13.87 -26.68 21.60
C PRO A 407 -14.96 -26.55 22.66
N SER A 408 -15.43 -25.32 22.89
CA SER A 408 -16.56 -25.07 23.78
C SER A 408 -17.69 -25.93 23.25
N ALA A 409 -18.07 -26.96 24.01
CA ALA A 409 -19.16 -27.84 23.66
C ALA A 409 -20.34 -26.96 23.30
N VAL A 410 -20.72 -26.97 22.03
CA VAL A 410 -21.98 -26.41 21.58
C VAL A 410 -23.03 -27.22 22.33
N GLU A 411 -23.66 -26.61 23.34
CA GLU A 411 -24.88 -27.13 23.94
C GLU A 411 -25.84 -27.36 22.78
N SER A 412 -26.02 -28.63 22.44
CA SER A 412 -27.09 -29.10 21.58
C SER A 412 -28.40 -28.80 22.31
N GLY A 413 -28.93 -27.60 22.09
CA GLY A 413 -30.33 -27.29 22.38
C GLY A 413 -31.19 -28.21 21.52
N GLU A 414 -31.76 -29.23 22.18
CA GLU A 414 -32.84 -30.03 21.64
C GLU A 414 -33.99 -29.11 21.21
N LEU A 415 -34.47 -29.31 19.98
CA LEU A 415 -35.76 -28.83 19.48
C LEU A 415 -36.72 -30.01 19.40
#